data_AF-A0A2V7YXP3-F1
#
_entry.id   AF-A0A2V7YXP3-F1
#
_cell.length_a   1.000
_cell.length_b   1.000
_cell.length_c   1.000
_cell.angle_alpha   90.00
_cell.angle_beta   90.00
_cell.angle_gamma   90.00
#
_symmetry.space_group_name_H-M   'P 1'
#
loop_
_entity.id
_entity.type
_entity.pdbx_description
1 polymer ?
#
loop_
_entity_poly.entity_id
_entity_poly.type
_entity_poly.pdbx_seq_one_letter_code
_entity_poly.pdbx_strand_id
1 'polypeptide(L)'
;MAKVNSAGTALDYAGYIGGASNDFGLGIAVDGSGNAYVVGQTQSNQTTFPVAIGPDLTFNGGFDAFVAKVNAAGTALDYAGYIGGEANDLGFAVAVDSSGSAYVTGSTGSSDFPVAVGPDLTPNGLDDAFVAKVKSDGTGLEYAGYIGGASNDSGRGIAVDGSGNAYITGTTLSDQTTFPVVGGPDPTYNGSDDAFVAKVKADGTALDYAGYIGGAGSDLGFAIAVDSSGNAYVTGSTTSSETTFPATVGPDLTFNGGADAFVAKIAEVNLPTPTATETPTSAPTDTPTDTPTSTPTDTPTDTPTNTPTDTPTNTPTQTPTATPTQTPTDTPTDTPTATSTPSDTPTSTPTDTPTFTPTPVPTDTPTDTPTEAPTQTPTATPTATATETPGESPTPTPTESPLKKHTPKPTHTPKPQKAAPRF
;
A
#
# COMPACT_ATOMS: atom_id res chain seq x y z
N MET A 1 6.35 23.21 18.16
CA MET A 1 4.90 23.35 17.83
C MET A 1 4.35 24.60 18.51
N ALA A 2 3.40 25.30 17.90
CA ALA A 2 2.63 26.38 18.53
C ALA A 2 1.17 26.37 18.04
N LYS A 3 0.23 26.80 18.90
CA LYS A 3 -1.18 27.05 18.56
C LYS A 3 -1.50 28.52 18.78
N VAL A 4 -2.04 29.16 17.75
CA VAL A 4 -2.55 30.54 17.83
C VAL A 4 -4.04 30.48 18.17
N ASN A 5 -4.50 31.41 19.02
CA ASN A 5 -5.92 31.53 19.32
C ASN A 5 -6.74 31.86 18.07
N SER A 6 -8.05 31.57 18.08
CA SER A 6 -8.94 31.77 16.93
C SER A 6 -9.09 33.22 16.47
N ALA A 7 -8.67 34.19 17.29
CA ALA A 7 -8.62 35.61 16.93
C ALA A 7 -7.31 36.03 16.25
N GLY A 8 -6.31 35.16 16.16
CA GLY A 8 -4.99 35.48 15.59
C GLY A 8 -4.15 36.42 16.46
N THR A 9 -4.46 36.57 17.74
CA THR A 9 -3.92 37.65 18.60
C THR A 9 -2.91 37.19 19.65
N ALA A 10 -2.91 35.90 20.01
CA ALA A 10 -1.99 35.34 21.00
C ALA A 10 -1.77 33.84 20.74
N LEU A 11 -0.72 33.29 21.35
CA LEU A 11 -0.51 31.85 21.43
C LEU A 11 -1.33 31.28 22.57
N ASP A 12 -2.13 30.23 22.30
CA ASP A 12 -2.74 29.40 23.33
C ASP A 12 -1.67 28.55 24.01
N TYR A 13 -0.75 28.00 23.22
CA TYR A 13 0.46 27.31 23.69
C TYR A 13 1.59 27.37 22.66
N ALA A 14 2.82 27.16 23.13
CA ALA A 14 3.97 26.81 22.30
C ALA A 14 4.95 25.96 23.11
N GLY A 15 5.60 24.99 22.45
CA GLY A 15 6.50 24.04 23.09
C GLY A 15 7.35 23.25 22.11
N TYR A 16 8.34 22.55 22.66
CA TYR A 16 9.27 21.70 21.92
C TYR A 16 8.82 20.24 21.95
N ILE A 17 9.13 19.52 20.87
CA ILE A 17 9.08 18.05 20.77
C ILE A 17 10.45 17.69 20.18
N GLY A 18 11.22 16.87 20.88
CA GLY A 18 12.63 16.63 20.57
C GLY A 18 13.41 16.07 21.76
N GLY A 19 14.67 15.73 21.53
CA GLY A 19 15.62 15.23 22.52
C GLY A 19 16.92 16.02 22.55
N ALA A 20 18.06 15.34 22.59
CA ALA A 20 19.39 15.97 22.70
C ALA A 20 20.11 16.21 21.37
N SER A 21 19.58 15.69 20.25
CA SER A 21 20.17 15.80 18.92
C SER A 21 19.35 16.77 18.04
N ASN A 22 19.47 16.68 16.71
CA ASN A 22 18.61 17.42 15.79
C ASN A 22 17.23 16.78 15.69
N ASP A 23 16.17 17.58 15.86
CA ASP A 23 14.78 17.18 15.68
C ASP A 23 14.05 18.24 14.84
N PHE A 24 13.39 17.81 13.76
CA PHE A 24 12.69 18.72 12.84
C PHE A 24 11.24 18.26 12.68
N GLY A 25 10.28 19.10 13.09
CA GLY A 25 8.87 18.88 12.76
C GLY A 25 8.54 19.46 11.39
N LEU A 26 8.05 18.63 10.47
CA LEU A 26 7.85 18.95 9.05
C LEU A 26 6.37 18.94 8.66
N GLY A 27 5.59 17.98 9.16
CA GLY A 27 4.16 17.85 8.91
C GLY A 27 3.31 18.08 10.16
N ILE A 28 2.10 18.62 10.00
CA ILE A 28 1.11 18.76 11.08
C ILE A 28 -0.32 18.55 10.60
N ALA A 29 -1.11 17.80 11.38
CA ALA A 29 -2.55 17.65 11.25
C ALA A 29 -3.25 17.91 12.61
N VAL A 30 -4.57 18.09 12.61
CA VAL A 30 -5.36 18.31 13.83
C VAL A 30 -6.66 17.52 13.74
N ASP A 31 -6.99 16.77 14.79
CA ASP A 31 -8.24 15.99 14.86
C ASP A 31 -9.46 16.84 15.26
N GLY A 32 -10.66 16.27 15.15
CA GLY A 32 -11.91 16.94 15.55
C GLY A 32 -12.04 17.25 17.05
N SER A 33 -11.15 16.71 17.90
CA SER A 33 -11.04 17.04 19.32
C SER A 33 -10.03 18.17 19.59
N GLY A 34 -9.28 18.60 18.57
CA GLY A 34 -8.27 19.64 18.65
C GLY A 34 -6.88 19.16 19.06
N ASN A 35 -6.63 17.85 19.08
CA ASN A 35 -5.29 17.30 19.31
C ASN A 35 -4.43 17.48 18.05
N ALA A 36 -3.17 17.87 18.23
CA ALA A 36 -2.25 18.11 17.12
C ALA A 36 -1.36 16.88 16.89
N TYR A 37 -1.28 16.43 15.64
CA TYR A 37 -0.45 15.34 15.20
C TYR A 37 0.73 15.94 14.44
N VAL A 38 1.95 15.72 14.94
CA VAL A 38 3.19 16.26 14.35
C VAL A 38 4.03 15.10 13.83
N VAL A 39 4.54 15.24 12.61
CA VAL A 39 5.55 14.32 12.06
C VAL A 39 6.80 15.07 11.66
N GLY A 40 7.88 14.32 11.52
CA GLY A 40 9.18 14.89 11.23
C GLY A 40 10.26 13.83 11.21
N GLN A 41 11.50 14.27 11.45
CA GLN A 41 12.68 13.44 11.55
C GLN A 41 13.49 13.79 12.80
N THR A 42 14.18 12.82 13.39
CA THR A 42 14.96 12.97 14.62
C THR A 42 16.25 12.15 14.59
N GLN A 43 17.32 12.68 15.21
CA GLN A 43 18.54 11.93 15.54
C GLN A 43 18.67 11.69 17.06
N SER A 44 17.59 11.94 17.80
CA SER A 44 17.54 11.84 19.25
C SER A 44 17.06 10.44 19.63
N ASN A 45 17.90 9.69 20.32
CA ASN A 45 17.54 8.35 20.77
C ASN A 45 16.53 8.37 21.94
N GLN A 46 16.02 7.18 22.29
CA GLN A 46 14.94 6.95 23.25
C GLN A 46 15.26 7.38 24.69
N THR A 47 16.51 7.72 24.99
CA THR A 47 16.88 8.27 26.32
C THR A 47 16.61 9.76 26.45
N THR A 48 16.35 10.46 25.33
CA THR A 48 16.18 11.93 25.31
C THR A 48 14.97 12.40 24.51
N PHE A 49 14.59 11.72 23.43
CA PHE A 49 13.32 11.98 22.74
C PHE A 49 12.16 11.46 23.62
N PRO A 50 10.98 12.12 23.63
CA PRO A 50 9.90 11.78 24.56
C PRO A 50 9.09 10.53 24.17
N VAL A 51 9.75 9.42 23.85
CA VAL A 51 9.10 8.15 23.53
C VAL A 51 8.61 7.45 24.81
N ALA A 52 7.28 7.29 24.92
CA ALA A 52 6.64 6.64 26.07
C ALA A 52 5.53 5.66 25.64
N ILE A 53 4.76 6.05 24.62
CA ILE A 53 3.83 5.24 23.84
C ILE A 53 4.08 5.68 22.40
N GLY A 54 4.19 4.76 21.44
CA GLY A 54 4.53 5.09 20.06
C GLY A 54 4.64 3.85 19.18
N PRO A 55 4.78 4.01 17.84
CA PRO A 55 4.84 2.89 16.91
C PRO A 55 6.08 2.01 17.13
N ASP A 56 7.23 2.66 17.29
CA ASP A 56 8.43 2.10 17.92
C ASP A 56 8.91 3.05 19.04
N LEU A 57 9.54 2.47 20.07
CA LEU A 57 10.18 3.14 21.20
C LEU A 57 11.71 3.01 21.15
N THR A 58 12.25 2.31 20.15
CA THR A 58 13.67 2.16 19.87
C THR A 58 14.04 3.07 18.71
N PHE A 59 15.19 3.75 18.85
CA PHE A 59 15.79 4.53 17.78
C PHE A 59 16.72 3.62 16.98
N ASN A 60 16.49 3.51 15.67
CA ASN A 60 16.99 2.39 14.87
C ASN A 60 18.17 2.75 13.97
N GLY A 61 18.31 4.02 13.54
CA GLY A 61 19.29 4.37 12.51
C GLY A 61 19.88 5.77 12.56
N GLY A 62 19.87 6.45 11.40
CA GLY A 62 20.55 7.72 11.13
C GLY A 62 19.70 8.93 11.48
N PHE A 63 18.67 9.18 10.69
CA PHE A 63 17.49 9.95 11.08
C PHE A 63 16.33 8.96 11.09
N ASP A 64 15.56 8.91 12.17
CA ASP A 64 14.30 8.17 12.19
C ASP A 64 13.16 9.15 11.92
N ALA A 65 12.12 8.74 11.19
CA ALA A 65 10.89 9.53 11.15
C ALA A 65 10.21 9.41 12.52
N PHE A 66 9.52 10.46 12.97
CA PHE A 66 8.71 10.38 14.18
C PHE A 66 7.27 10.79 13.93
N VAL A 67 6.38 10.28 14.79
CA VAL A 67 5.01 10.76 14.95
C VAL A 67 4.78 11.11 16.41
N ALA A 68 4.09 12.22 16.67
CA ALA A 68 3.76 12.69 18.01
C ALA A 68 2.34 13.26 18.05
N LYS A 69 1.50 12.75 18.95
CA LYS A 69 0.16 13.29 19.24
C LYS A 69 0.21 14.15 20.49
N VAL A 70 -0.02 15.45 20.33
CA VAL A 70 -0.12 16.43 21.42
C VAL A 70 -1.58 16.66 21.75
N ASN A 71 -1.93 16.61 23.03
CA ASN A 71 -3.30 16.84 23.48
C ASN A 71 -3.81 18.26 23.13
N ALA A 72 -5.13 18.44 23.07
CA ALA A 72 -5.75 19.71 22.66
C ALA A 72 -5.41 20.93 23.54
N ALA A 73 -4.89 20.70 24.76
CA ALA A 73 -4.42 21.72 25.68
C ALA A 73 -2.94 22.11 25.47
N GLY A 74 -2.18 21.34 24.69
CA GLY A 74 -0.74 21.53 24.49
C GLY A 74 0.13 21.19 25.70
N THR A 75 -0.40 20.44 26.67
CA THR A 75 0.24 20.20 27.98
C THR A 75 0.93 18.84 28.10
N ALA A 76 0.58 17.88 27.23
CA ALA A 76 1.16 16.54 27.22
C ALA A 76 1.15 15.94 25.81
N LEU A 77 2.00 14.94 25.62
CA LEU A 77 1.94 14.00 24.52
C LEU A 77 1.05 12.82 24.94
N ASP A 78 0.06 12.48 24.12
CA ASP A 78 -0.71 11.24 24.26
C ASP A 78 0.15 10.05 23.80
N TYR A 79 0.93 10.26 22.73
CA TYR A 79 1.98 9.36 22.27
C TYR A 79 3.07 10.12 21.50
N ALA A 80 4.28 9.57 21.47
CA ALA A 80 5.34 9.90 20.51
C ALA A 80 6.25 8.68 20.30
N GLY A 81 6.61 8.39 19.05
CA GLY A 81 7.47 7.27 18.71
C GLY A 81 8.05 7.36 17.31
N TYR A 82 8.98 6.46 17.03
CA TYR A 82 9.70 6.39 15.77
C TYR A 82 8.93 5.58 14.72
N ILE A 83 9.26 5.82 13.45
CA ILE A 83 8.85 5.07 12.26
C ILE A 83 10.09 5.02 11.37
N GLY A 84 10.79 3.88 11.33
CA GLY A 84 12.06 3.76 10.61
C GLY A 84 12.81 2.47 10.89
N GLY A 85 13.98 2.33 10.27
CA GLY A 85 14.90 1.21 10.38
C GLY A 85 16.36 1.68 10.51
N GLU A 86 17.32 0.93 9.96
CA GLU A 86 18.76 1.19 10.15
C GLU A 86 19.32 2.41 9.37
N ALA A 87 18.61 2.93 8.36
CA ALA A 87 19.12 3.98 7.46
C ALA A 87 18.58 5.39 7.82
N ASN A 88 18.17 6.19 6.81
CA ASN A 88 17.48 7.46 7.04
C ASN A 88 16.01 7.32 6.66
N ASP A 89 15.15 7.76 7.55
CA ASP A 89 13.70 7.77 7.46
C ASP A 89 13.20 9.19 7.76
N LEU A 90 12.49 9.79 6.80
CA LEU A 90 12.17 11.21 6.80
C LEU A 90 10.65 11.41 6.71
N GLY A 91 9.98 11.71 7.84
CA GLY A 91 8.54 11.96 7.88
C GLY A 91 8.19 13.36 7.39
N PHE A 92 7.59 13.49 6.21
CA PHE A 92 7.32 14.80 5.59
C PHE A 92 5.91 15.33 5.82
N ALA A 93 4.88 14.47 5.76
CA ALA A 93 3.49 14.90 5.90
C ALA A 93 2.64 13.90 6.69
N VAL A 94 1.56 14.41 7.29
CA VAL A 94 0.61 13.64 8.09
C VAL A 94 -0.83 14.06 7.83
N ALA A 95 -1.72 13.07 7.77
CA ALA A 95 -3.17 13.23 7.83
C ALA A 95 -3.72 12.45 9.02
N VAL A 96 -4.97 12.73 9.42
CA VAL A 96 -5.64 12.04 10.53
C VAL A 96 -7.08 11.73 10.14
N ASP A 97 -7.54 10.51 10.40
CA ASP A 97 -8.93 10.13 10.14
C ASP A 97 -9.87 10.46 11.31
N SER A 98 -11.17 10.23 11.12
CA SER A 98 -12.19 10.50 12.15
C SER A 98 -12.13 9.56 13.37
N SER A 99 -11.35 8.47 13.31
CA SER A 99 -11.07 7.59 14.44
C SER A 99 -9.83 8.03 15.25
N GLY A 100 -9.03 8.95 14.69
CA GLY A 100 -7.81 9.45 15.29
C GLY A 100 -6.55 8.65 14.95
N SER A 101 -6.61 7.70 14.00
CA SER A 101 -5.43 7.06 13.44
C SER A 101 -4.68 8.04 12.53
N ALA A 102 -3.35 8.06 12.62
CA ALA A 102 -2.49 9.00 11.89
C ALA A 102 -1.88 8.33 10.66
N TYR A 103 -1.91 9.01 9.52
CA TYR A 103 -1.38 8.52 8.25
C TYR A 103 -0.17 9.37 7.90
N VAL A 104 1.01 8.76 7.88
CA VAL A 104 2.30 9.42 7.66
C VAL A 104 2.83 9.04 6.28
N THR A 105 3.41 10.01 5.57
CA THR A 105 4.23 9.74 4.38
C THR A 105 5.57 10.44 4.48
N GLY A 106 6.53 9.94 3.71
CA GLY A 106 7.90 10.37 3.78
C GLY A 106 8.77 9.69 2.73
N SER A 107 10.06 9.60 3.03
CA SER A 107 11.05 8.85 2.26
C SER A 107 11.89 8.00 3.22
N THR A 108 12.26 6.79 2.79
CA THR A 108 13.00 5.79 3.58
C THR A 108 14.08 5.12 2.73
N GLY A 109 15.31 5.07 3.23
CA GLY A 109 16.37 4.22 2.68
C GLY A 109 16.58 2.93 3.47
N SER A 110 15.67 2.60 4.40
CA SER A 110 15.81 1.52 5.36
C SER A 110 15.23 0.23 4.79
N SER A 111 16.05 -0.81 4.63
CA SER A 111 15.56 -2.12 4.10
C SER A 111 14.77 -2.94 5.13
N ASP A 112 14.86 -2.54 6.39
CA ASP A 112 14.20 -3.10 7.57
C ASP A 112 13.06 -2.20 8.11
N PHE A 113 12.57 -1.25 7.29
CA PHE A 113 11.39 -0.44 7.60
C PHE A 113 10.22 -1.33 8.08
N PRO A 114 9.34 -0.89 9.01
CA PRO A 114 8.41 -1.77 9.74
C PRO A 114 7.19 -2.27 8.92
N VAL A 115 7.45 -3.00 7.83
CA VAL A 115 6.51 -3.39 6.77
C VAL A 115 5.80 -4.73 7.03
N ALA A 116 5.09 -4.84 8.15
CA ALA A 116 4.33 -6.06 8.48
C ALA A 116 3.10 -6.27 7.58
N VAL A 117 2.49 -5.18 7.11
CA VAL A 117 1.36 -5.09 6.16
C VAL A 117 1.55 -3.76 5.44
N GLY A 118 1.41 -3.69 4.12
CA GLY A 118 1.66 -2.47 3.35
C GLY A 118 1.44 -2.69 1.84
N PRO A 119 1.42 -1.60 1.03
CA PRO A 119 1.20 -1.69 -0.42
C PRO A 119 2.36 -2.40 -1.15
N ASP A 120 3.58 -2.24 -0.64
CA ASP A 120 4.75 -3.07 -0.94
C ASP A 120 5.52 -3.31 0.37
N LEU A 121 6.09 -4.51 0.51
CA LEU A 121 6.88 -4.96 1.65
C LEU A 121 8.38 -5.12 1.31
N THR A 122 8.76 -4.88 0.06
CA THR A 122 10.14 -4.89 -0.41
C THR A 122 10.61 -3.47 -0.75
N PRO A 123 11.80 -3.05 -0.29
CA PRO A 123 12.41 -1.82 -0.80
C PRO A 123 12.82 -2.05 -2.26
N ASN A 124 12.55 -1.06 -3.12
CA ASN A 124 12.79 -1.17 -4.56
C ASN A 124 13.97 -0.31 -5.02
N GLY A 125 14.33 0.74 -4.26
CA GLY A 125 15.32 1.74 -4.65
C GLY A 125 16.44 2.01 -3.62
N LEU A 126 17.01 3.21 -3.70
CA LEU A 126 17.94 3.73 -2.68
C LEU A 126 17.19 4.42 -1.54
N ASP A 127 16.24 5.28 -1.90
CA ASP A 127 15.26 5.89 -1.01
C ASP A 127 13.90 5.69 -1.67
N ASP A 128 12.97 5.00 -1.02
CA ASP A 128 11.59 4.82 -1.49
C ASP A 128 10.65 5.83 -0.79
N ALA A 129 9.53 6.21 -1.41
CA ALA A 129 8.47 6.86 -0.64
C ALA A 129 7.82 5.82 0.28
N PHE A 130 7.32 6.23 1.45
CA PHE A 130 6.54 5.32 2.32
C PHE A 130 5.15 5.85 2.63
N VAL A 131 4.28 4.93 3.02
CA VAL A 131 3.05 5.21 3.77
C VAL A 131 3.07 4.42 5.07
N ALA A 132 2.61 5.01 6.17
CA ALA A 132 2.42 4.32 7.44
C ALA A 132 1.13 4.79 8.12
N LYS A 133 0.30 3.86 8.59
CA LYS A 133 -0.88 4.14 9.41
C LYS A 133 -0.62 3.75 10.85
N VAL A 134 -0.61 4.74 11.73
CA VAL A 134 -0.44 4.61 13.18
C VAL A 134 -1.81 4.41 13.81
N LYS A 135 -1.93 3.42 14.71
CA LYS A 135 -3.15 3.18 15.49
C LYS A 135 -3.58 4.44 16.24
N SER A 136 -4.89 4.61 16.45
CA SER A 136 -5.44 5.77 17.16
C SER A 136 -4.97 5.93 18.60
N ASP A 137 -4.55 4.83 19.25
CA ASP A 137 -3.93 4.79 20.58
C ASP A 137 -2.40 4.95 20.58
N GLY A 138 -1.77 5.01 19.41
CA GLY A 138 -0.32 5.14 19.23
C GLY A 138 0.49 3.89 19.50
N THR A 139 -0.11 2.74 19.82
CA THR A 139 0.59 1.52 20.31
C THR A 139 1.27 0.67 19.22
N GLY A 140 1.39 1.19 18.01
CA GLY A 140 1.91 0.46 16.86
C GLY A 140 1.37 0.97 15.53
N LEU A 141 1.81 0.34 14.45
CA LEU A 141 1.28 0.53 13.11
C LEU A 141 0.12 -0.45 12.85
N GLU A 142 -0.87 -0.01 12.09
CA GLU A 142 -1.86 -0.88 11.43
C GLU A 142 -1.27 -1.43 10.13
N TYR A 143 -0.57 -0.58 9.37
CA TYR A 143 0.21 -0.93 8.19
C TYR A 143 1.36 0.06 7.98
N ALA A 144 2.42 -0.35 7.29
CA ALA A 144 3.39 0.50 6.62
C ALA A 144 4.01 -0.22 5.42
N GLY A 145 4.36 0.53 4.37
CA GLY A 145 4.98 -0.04 3.18
C GLY A 145 5.49 1.01 2.21
N TYR A 146 6.25 0.53 1.22
CA TYR A 146 6.93 1.35 0.23
C TYR A 146 6.00 1.73 -0.94
N ILE A 147 6.31 2.84 -1.60
CA ILE A 147 5.68 3.34 -2.83
C ILE A 147 6.81 3.91 -3.69
N GLY A 148 7.47 3.07 -4.48
CA GLY A 148 8.64 3.46 -5.27
C GLY A 148 9.16 2.34 -6.17
N GLY A 149 10.20 2.65 -6.92
CA GLY A 149 10.88 1.79 -7.90
C GLY A 149 12.39 1.84 -7.74
N ALA A 150 13.15 1.66 -8.82
CA ALA A 150 14.61 1.48 -8.75
C ALA A 150 15.45 2.74 -8.47
N SER A 151 14.82 3.92 -8.41
CA SER A 151 15.46 5.22 -8.20
C SER A 151 14.93 5.89 -6.92
N ASN A 152 15.34 7.12 -6.64
CA ASN A 152 14.89 7.83 -5.44
C ASN A 152 13.45 8.34 -5.57
N ASP A 153 12.60 7.93 -4.65
CA ASP A 153 11.18 8.28 -4.57
C ASP A 153 10.86 8.90 -3.19
N SER A 154 9.95 9.89 -3.16
CA SER A 154 9.74 10.70 -1.96
C SER A 154 8.30 11.19 -1.83
N GLY A 155 7.59 10.70 -0.82
CA GLY A 155 6.22 11.11 -0.49
C GLY A 155 6.21 12.42 0.29
N ARG A 156 5.66 13.48 -0.30
CA ARG A 156 5.72 14.86 0.24
C ARG A 156 4.40 15.35 0.81
N GLY A 157 3.27 14.81 0.35
CA GLY A 157 1.93 15.15 0.82
C GLY A 157 1.06 13.92 0.99
N ILE A 158 0.23 13.90 2.02
CA ILE A 158 -0.76 12.84 2.28
C ILE A 158 -2.12 13.42 2.68
N ALA A 159 -3.19 12.80 2.20
CA ALA A 159 -4.57 13.02 2.61
C ALA A 159 -5.26 11.68 2.87
N VAL A 160 -6.38 11.68 3.60
CA VAL A 160 -7.19 10.47 3.87
C VAL A 160 -8.67 10.77 3.59
N ASP A 161 -9.37 9.84 2.94
CA ASP A 161 -10.81 9.98 2.70
C ASP A 161 -11.67 9.42 3.85
N GLY A 162 -12.99 9.63 3.78
CA GLY A 162 -13.94 9.15 4.79
C GLY A 162 -14.08 7.62 4.88
N SER A 163 -13.49 6.88 3.94
CA SER A 163 -13.42 5.41 3.94
C SER A 163 -12.10 4.89 4.51
N GLY A 164 -11.13 5.77 4.80
CA GLY A 164 -9.81 5.43 5.33
C GLY A 164 -8.74 5.16 4.27
N ASN A 165 -9.01 5.40 2.98
CA ASN A 165 -7.98 5.27 1.95
C ASN A 165 -7.00 6.44 2.04
N ALA A 166 -5.70 6.17 1.91
CA ALA A 166 -4.67 7.19 1.93
C ALA A 166 -4.29 7.61 0.51
N TYR A 167 -4.16 8.91 0.28
CA TYR A 167 -3.77 9.50 -1.00
C TYR A 167 -2.43 10.20 -0.80
N ILE A 168 -1.40 9.75 -1.51
CA ILE A 168 -0.03 10.25 -1.40
C ILE A 168 0.32 10.97 -2.71
N THR A 169 1.05 12.08 -2.60
CA THR A 169 1.77 12.69 -3.71
C THR A 169 3.21 12.98 -3.33
N GLY A 170 4.07 13.10 -4.33
CA GLY A 170 5.48 13.29 -4.13
C GLY A 170 6.23 13.47 -5.44
N THR A 171 7.52 13.18 -5.40
CA THR A 171 8.40 13.11 -6.57
C THR A 171 8.89 11.69 -6.73
N THR A 172 9.00 11.23 -7.98
CA THR A 172 9.60 9.95 -8.34
C THR A 172 10.67 10.14 -9.41
N LEU A 173 11.80 9.45 -9.26
CA LEU A 173 12.84 9.32 -10.29
C LEU A 173 12.80 7.93 -10.97
N SER A 174 11.80 7.12 -10.63
CA SER A 174 11.64 5.73 -11.05
C SER A 174 10.74 5.64 -12.27
N ASP A 175 11.24 5.05 -13.35
CA ASP A 175 10.44 4.86 -14.58
C ASP A 175 9.36 3.78 -14.42
N GLN A 176 8.44 3.72 -15.40
CA GLN A 176 7.26 2.85 -15.37
C GLN A 176 7.58 1.35 -15.43
N THR A 177 8.85 0.96 -15.56
CA THR A 177 9.27 -0.45 -15.48
C THR A 177 9.52 -0.91 -14.05
N THR A 178 9.64 0.03 -13.09
CA THR A 178 9.93 -0.27 -11.68
C THR A 178 9.01 0.44 -10.69
N PHE A 179 8.53 1.65 -10.98
CA PHE A 179 7.51 2.31 -10.16
C PHE A 179 6.16 1.55 -10.25
N PRO A 180 5.36 1.45 -9.16
CA PRO A 180 4.16 0.61 -9.12
C PRO A 180 2.96 1.25 -9.84
N VAL A 181 3.05 1.44 -11.16
CA VAL A 181 1.99 2.00 -12.00
C VAL A 181 0.77 1.08 -12.03
N VAL A 182 -0.35 1.57 -11.49
CA VAL A 182 -1.63 0.87 -11.45
C VAL A 182 -2.73 1.86 -11.80
N GLY A 183 -3.26 1.85 -13.02
CA GLY A 183 -4.45 2.63 -13.40
C GLY A 183 -4.41 4.15 -13.13
N GLY A 184 -3.23 4.74 -12.92
CA GLY A 184 -3.05 6.15 -12.60
C GLY A 184 -3.30 7.11 -13.77
N PRO A 185 -3.18 8.43 -13.53
CA PRO A 185 -3.48 9.46 -14.53
C PRO A 185 -2.57 9.42 -15.76
N ASP A 186 -1.27 9.17 -15.58
CA ASP A 186 -0.30 8.88 -16.65
C ASP A 186 0.48 7.60 -16.31
N PRO A 187 0.54 6.59 -17.20
CA PRO A 187 1.33 5.37 -17.01
C PRO A 187 2.78 5.48 -17.48
N THR A 188 3.22 6.65 -17.97
CA THR A 188 4.55 6.88 -18.53
C THR A 188 5.32 7.94 -17.75
N TYR A 189 6.60 7.63 -17.52
CA TYR A 189 7.58 8.57 -17.00
C TYR A 189 8.13 9.43 -18.14
N ASN A 190 7.95 10.74 -18.06
CA ASN A 190 8.12 11.65 -19.19
C ASN A 190 9.36 12.57 -19.08
N GLY A 191 9.93 12.71 -17.88
CA GLY A 191 10.91 13.75 -17.56
C GLY A 191 12.22 13.27 -16.91
N SER A 192 12.87 14.15 -16.15
CA SER A 192 14.03 13.82 -15.30
C SER A 192 13.65 13.36 -13.89
N ASP A 193 12.44 13.73 -13.48
CA ASP A 193 11.78 13.46 -12.21
C ASP A 193 10.33 13.91 -12.38
N ASP A 194 9.37 13.04 -12.10
CA ASP A 194 7.94 13.31 -12.27
C ASP A 194 7.25 13.42 -10.91
N ALA A 195 6.16 14.19 -10.84
CA ALA A 195 5.29 14.11 -9.67
C ALA A 195 4.51 12.79 -9.76
N PHE A 196 4.27 12.13 -8.63
CA PHE A 196 3.37 10.97 -8.60
C PHE A 196 2.11 11.25 -7.79
N VAL A 197 1.09 10.44 -8.04
CA VAL A 197 -0.04 10.26 -7.14
C VAL A 197 -0.30 8.77 -6.92
N ALA A 198 -0.60 8.39 -5.69
CA ALA A 198 -0.96 7.03 -5.32
C ALA A 198 -2.16 7.04 -4.36
N LYS A 199 -3.10 6.09 -4.53
CA LYS A 199 -4.18 5.78 -3.58
C LYS A 199 -3.92 4.40 -2.99
N VAL A 200 -3.72 4.34 -1.68
CA VAL A 200 -3.55 3.12 -0.88
C VAL A 200 -4.90 2.74 -0.29
N LYS A 201 -5.28 1.46 -0.39
CA LYS A 201 -6.52 0.93 0.18
C LYS A 201 -6.58 1.15 1.69
N ALA A 202 -7.79 1.27 2.24
CA ALA A 202 -8.00 1.47 3.67
C ALA A 202 -7.43 0.36 4.58
N ASP A 203 -7.26 -0.86 4.06
CA ASP A 203 -6.60 -1.98 4.74
C ASP A 203 -5.06 -1.98 4.61
N GLY A 204 -4.50 -1.05 3.83
CA GLY A 204 -3.07 -0.91 3.58
C GLY A 204 -2.46 -1.95 2.65
N THR A 205 -3.21 -2.93 2.14
CA THR A 205 -2.64 -4.14 1.52
C THR A 205 -2.18 -3.98 0.07
N ALA A 206 -2.62 -2.93 -0.61
CA ALA A 206 -2.27 -2.64 -2.00
C ALA A 206 -2.66 -1.22 -2.40
N LEU A 207 -2.16 -0.78 -3.55
CA LEU A 207 -2.64 0.41 -4.24
C LEU A 207 -3.99 0.11 -4.93
N ASP A 208 -4.89 1.08 -4.91
CA ASP A 208 -6.06 1.17 -5.81
C ASP A 208 -5.63 1.79 -7.14
N TYR A 209 -4.82 2.85 -7.07
CA TYR A 209 -4.13 3.38 -8.24
C TYR A 209 -2.77 4.01 -7.89
N ALA A 210 -1.87 4.08 -8.86
CA ALA A 210 -0.72 4.98 -8.86
C ALA A 210 -0.25 5.30 -10.29
N GLY A 211 0.34 6.48 -10.48
CA GLY A 211 0.88 6.95 -11.75
C GLY A 211 1.42 8.38 -11.68
N TYR A 212 1.91 8.87 -12.81
CA TYR A 212 2.68 10.11 -12.94
C TYR A 212 1.81 11.35 -13.24
N ILE A 213 2.37 12.52 -12.95
CA ILE A 213 1.84 13.85 -13.28
C ILE A 213 3.05 14.71 -13.66
N GLY A 214 3.36 14.81 -14.95
CA GLY A 214 4.53 15.55 -15.41
C GLY A 214 4.66 15.61 -16.92
N GLY A 215 5.78 16.15 -17.40
CA GLY A 215 6.10 16.32 -18.81
C GLY A 215 7.60 16.11 -19.07
N ALA A 216 8.17 16.81 -20.05
CA ALA A 216 9.56 16.56 -20.46
C ALA A 216 10.65 17.20 -19.56
N GLY A 217 10.27 17.83 -18.45
CA GLY A 217 11.15 18.52 -17.51
C GLY A 217 11.28 17.81 -16.16
N SER A 218 11.54 18.60 -15.13
CA SER A 218 11.38 18.25 -13.70
C SER A 218 9.99 18.68 -13.23
N ASP A 219 9.29 17.77 -12.58
CA ASP A 219 7.91 17.88 -12.12
C ASP A 219 7.80 17.36 -10.68
N LEU A 220 7.29 18.18 -9.75
CA LEU A 220 7.39 17.94 -8.29
C LEU A 220 6.02 18.03 -7.61
N GLY A 221 5.52 16.93 -7.04
CA GLY A 221 4.30 16.93 -6.22
C GLY A 221 4.58 17.36 -4.78
N PHE A 222 3.88 18.37 -4.27
CA PHE A 222 4.15 18.93 -2.93
C PHE A 222 3.05 18.67 -1.91
N ALA A 223 1.79 18.76 -2.31
CA ALA A 223 0.65 18.61 -1.40
C ALA A 223 -0.56 18.01 -2.13
N ILE A 224 -1.39 17.31 -1.37
CA ILE A 224 -2.58 16.63 -1.86
C ILE A 224 -3.76 16.89 -0.91
N ALA A 225 -4.95 17.05 -1.48
CA ALA A 225 -6.21 17.06 -0.77
C ALA A 225 -7.18 16.09 -1.45
N VAL A 226 -8.18 15.58 -0.73
CA VAL A 226 -9.22 14.70 -1.28
C VAL A 226 -10.60 15.26 -0.95
N ASP A 227 -11.54 15.19 -1.91
CA ASP A 227 -12.94 15.56 -1.66
C ASP A 227 -13.80 14.38 -1.19
N SER A 228 -15.03 14.66 -0.76
CA SER A 228 -15.99 13.64 -0.30
C SER A 228 -16.46 12.66 -1.39
N SER A 229 -15.98 12.82 -2.63
CA SER A 229 -16.23 11.92 -3.77
C SER A 229 -14.93 11.27 -4.25
N GLY A 230 -13.93 11.14 -3.37
CA GLY A 230 -12.68 10.41 -3.61
C GLY A 230 -11.75 11.05 -4.64
N ASN A 231 -12.06 12.24 -5.16
CA ASN A 231 -11.18 12.88 -6.12
C ASN A 231 -9.98 13.51 -5.40
N ALA A 232 -8.78 13.21 -5.87
CA ALA A 232 -7.55 13.82 -5.39
C ALA A 232 -7.25 15.14 -6.12
N TYR A 233 -6.70 16.10 -5.40
CA TYR A 233 -6.25 17.40 -5.88
C TYR A 233 -4.79 17.56 -5.48
N VAL A 234 -3.88 17.46 -6.45
CA VAL A 234 -2.42 17.56 -6.24
C VAL A 234 -1.97 18.96 -6.64
N THR A 235 -1.11 19.57 -5.84
CA THR A 235 -0.39 20.80 -6.19
C THR A 235 1.11 20.56 -6.20
N GLY A 236 1.81 21.22 -7.12
CA GLY A 236 3.24 21.01 -7.33
C GLY A 236 3.91 22.13 -8.12
N SER A 237 5.14 21.87 -8.55
CA SER A 237 5.90 22.72 -9.47
C SER A 237 6.25 21.94 -10.73
N THR A 238 6.23 22.61 -11.87
CA THR A 238 6.63 22.06 -13.17
C THR A 238 7.69 22.93 -13.83
N THR A 239 8.63 22.32 -14.56
CA THR A 239 9.50 22.99 -15.53
C THR A 239 9.19 22.57 -16.98
N SER A 240 8.14 21.76 -17.16
CA SER A 240 7.65 21.26 -18.42
C SER A 240 6.79 22.31 -19.14
N SER A 241 6.99 22.46 -20.45
CA SER A 241 6.17 23.36 -21.27
C SER A 241 4.74 22.84 -21.44
N GLU A 242 3.80 23.72 -21.84
CA GLU A 242 2.41 23.35 -22.15
C GLU A 242 2.25 22.34 -23.30
N THR A 243 3.33 22.04 -24.04
CA THR A 243 3.34 20.98 -25.07
C THR A 243 3.61 19.59 -24.52
N THR A 244 4.03 19.47 -23.26
CA THR A 244 4.44 18.19 -22.64
C THR A 244 3.81 17.94 -21.28
N PHE A 245 3.58 18.99 -20.48
CA PHE A 245 2.79 18.87 -19.24
C PHE A 245 1.30 18.67 -19.57
N PRO A 246 0.52 17.89 -18.80
CA PRO A 246 -0.92 17.61 -19.06
C PRO A 246 -1.87 18.79 -18.76
N ALA A 247 -1.47 20.02 -19.11
CA ALA A 247 -2.24 21.26 -18.96
C ALA A 247 -3.44 21.32 -19.93
N THR A 248 -4.51 20.57 -19.63
CA THR A 248 -5.71 20.49 -20.49
C THR A 248 -6.82 21.46 -20.05
N VAL A 249 -6.97 21.70 -18.75
CA VAL A 249 -7.95 22.63 -18.15
C VAL A 249 -7.33 23.25 -16.89
N GLY A 250 -7.39 24.57 -16.73
CA GLY A 250 -6.76 25.26 -15.62
C GLY A 250 -7.03 26.78 -15.60
N PRO A 251 -6.55 27.49 -14.56
CA PRO A 251 -6.64 28.95 -14.49
C PRO A 251 -5.67 29.65 -15.48
N ASP A 252 -4.55 29.01 -15.78
CA ASP A 252 -3.59 29.33 -16.85
C ASP A 252 -3.18 27.99 -17.49
N LEU A 253 -2.83 28.03 -18.77
CA LEU A 253 -2.41 26.89 -19.59
C LEU A 253 -1.10 27.20 -20.36
N THR A 254 -0.39 28.26 -19.98
CA THR A 254 0.85 28.70 -20.64
C THR A 254 2.02 28.63 -19.66
N PHE A 255 3.16 28.07 -20.08
CA PHE A 255 4.36 28.01 -19.25
C PHE A 255 5.12 29.35 -19.28
N ASN A 256 5.25 29.98 -18.11
CA ASN A 256 5.56 31.40 -17.95
C ASN A 256 6.78 31.66 -17.05
N GLY A 257 7.90 30.96 -17.26
CA GLY A 257 9.15 31.32 -16.60
C GLY A 257 10.21 30.22 -16.62
N GLY A 258 10.80 29.99 -15.44
CA GLY A 258 11.74 28.89 -15.20
C GLY A 258 11.11 27.68 -14.51
N ALA A 259 10.06 27.90 -13.72
CA ALA A 259 9.23 26.87 -13.10
C ALA A 259 7.87 27.50 -12.71
N ASP A 260 6.78 26.78 -12.97
CA ASP A 260 5.41 27.23 -12.67
C ASP A 260 4.73 26.30 -11.66
N ALA A 261 3.78 26.83 -10.90
CA ALA A 261 2.96 26.02 -10.00
C ALA A 261 1.81 25.35 -10.76
N PHE A 262 1.58 24.05 -10.54
CA PHE A 262 0.45 23.33 -11.11
C PHE A 262 -0.59 22.94 -10.06
N VAL A 263 -1.82 22.70 -10.52
CA VAL A 263 -2.86 21.98 -9.79
C VAL A 263 -3.49 20.93 -10.71
N ALA A 264 -3.54 19.68 -10.27
CA ALA A 264 -4.11 18.56 -11.00
C ALA A 264 -5.28 17.95 -10.22
N LYS A 265 -6.41 17.69 -10.87
CA LYS A 265 -7.51 16.90 -10.31
C LYS A 265 -7.48 15.50 -10.91
N ILE A 266 -7.36 14.49 -10.05
CA ILE A 266 -7.47 13.08 -10.40
C ILE A 266 -8.83 12.63 -9.94
N ALA A 267 -9.71 12.33 -10.90
CA ALA A 267 -11.06 11.91 -10.60
C ALA A 267 -11.08 10.46 -10.11
N GLU A 268 -11.97 10.13 -9.17
CA GLU A 268 -12.19 8.73 -8.80
C GLU A 268 -12.84 7.99 -9.97
N VAL A 269 -12.02 7.20 -10.69
CA VAL A 269 -12.51 6.37 -11.78
C VAL A 269 -13.17 5.15 -11.15
N ASN A 270 -14.49 5.19 -11.04
CA ASN A 270 -15.29 4.07 -10.55
C ASN A 270 -15.32 2.96 -11.61
N LEU A 271 -14.19 2.27 -11.76
CA LEU A 271 -14.01 1.12 -12.65
C LEU A 271 -15.11 0.09 -12.29
N PRO A 272 -15.93 -0.35 -13.26
CA PRO A 272 -16.96 -1.33 -12.96
C PRO A 272 -16.27 -2.59 -12.46
N THR A 273 -16.51 -2.93 -11.19
CA THR A 273 -16.01 -4.18 -10.60
C THR A 273 -16.36 -5.31 -11.56
N PRO A 274 -15.39 -6.12 -12.03
CA PRO A 274 -15.69 -7.21 -12.93
C PRO A 274 -16.64 -8.16 -12.21
N THR A 275 -17.92 -8.07 -12.56
CA THR A 275 -18.95 -8.94 -12.01
C THR A 275 -18.55 -10.34 -12.43
N ALA A 276 -18.25 -11.19 -11.45
CA ALA A 276 -17.88 -12.57 -11.71
C ALA A 276 -18.99 -13.20 -12.56
N THR A 277 -18.68 -13.47 -13.83
CA THR A 277 -19.62 -14.16 -14.71
C THR A 277 -19.66 -15.61 -14.26
N GLU A 278 -20.56 -15.86 -13.31
CA GLU A 278 -21.01 -17.20 -12.91
C GLU A 278 -21.27 -17.99 -14.20
N THR A 279 -20.32 -18.85 -14.56
CA THR A 279 -20.46 -19.71 -15.73
C THR A 279 -21.49 -20.75 -15.36
N PRO A 280 -22.67 -20.80 -16.01
CA PRO A 280 -23.74 -21.67 -15.56
C PRO A 280 -23.32 -23.13 -15.73
N THR A 281 -22.97 -23.78 -14.61
CA THR A 281 -22.68 -25.21 -14.55
C THR A 281 -23.92 -25.96 -15.00
N SER A 282 -23.92 -26.42 -16.26
CA SER A 282 -24.98 -27.25 -16.81
C SER A 282 -25.04 -28.57 -16.04
N ALA A 283 -26.13 -28.77 -15.30
CA ALA A 283 -26.40 -30.04 -14.62
C ALA A 283 -26.44 -31.20 -15.64
N PRO A 284 -25.96 -32.40 -15.29
CA PRO A 284 -26.02 -33.55 -16.17
C PRO A 284 -27.48 -33.95 -16.45
N THR A 285 -27.84 -34.04 -17.72
CA THR A 285 -29.17 -34.49 -18.17
C THR A 285 -29.26 -36.01 -18.14
N ASP A 286 -30.34 -36.56 -17.59
CA ASP A 286 -30.59 -38.00 -17.49
C ASP A 286 -30.62 -38.71 -18.86
N THR A 287 -30.02 -39.89 -18.90
CA THR A 287 -29.98 -40.78 -20.08
C THR A 287 -31.30 -41.56 -20.21
N PRO A 288 -32.03 -41.49 -21.34
CA PRO A 288 -33.11 -42.43 -21.64
C PRO A 288 -32.55 -43.74 -22.22
N THR A 289 -32.88 -44.84 -21.57
CA THR A 289 -32.66 -46.21 -22.06
C THR A 289 -33.68 -46.56 -23.13
N ASP A 290 -33.24 -47.07 -24.28
CA ASP A 290 -34.10 -47.85 -25.17
C ASP A 290 -33.33 -49.01 -25.83
N THR A 291 -33.94 -50.19 -25.79
CA THR A 291 -33.44 -51.43 -26.40
C THR A 291 -34.47 -51.93 -27.40
N PRO A 292 -34.06 -52.24 -28.64
CA PRO A 292 -34.62 -53.43 -29.29
C PRO A 292 -33.57 -54.31 -29.98
N THR A 293 -33.85 -55.61 -29.94
CA THR A 293 -33.02 -56.72 -30.42
C THR A 293 -33.44 -57.19 -31.82
N SER A 294 -32.53 -57.25 -32.80
CA SER A 294 -32.44 -58.37 -33.77
C SER A 294 -31.25 -58.29 -34.75
N THR A 295 -30.45 -59.35 -34.78
CA THR A 295 -29.60 -59.81 -35.91
C THR A 295 -30.48 -60.57 -36.93
N PRO A 296 -30.06 -60.86 -38.20
CA PRO A 296 -28.68 -61.20 -38.60
C PRO A 296 -28.14 -60.75 -40.00
N THR A 297 -26.81 -60.85 -40.13
CA THR A 297 -25.99 -61.29 -41.29
C THR A 297 -26.28 -60.78 -42.72
N ASP A 298 -25.32 -60.01 -43.28
CA ASP A 298 -24.58 -60.42 -44.51
C ASP A 298 -23.29 -59.58 -44.73
N THR A 299 -22.29 -60.20 -45.36
CA THR A 299 -20.90 -59.71 -45.61
C THR A 299 -20.36 -60.45 -46.85
N PRO A 300 -19.45 -59.93 -47.72
CA PRO A 300 -18.86 -58.58 -47.88
C PRO A 300 -19.00 -58.00 -49.33
N THR A 301 -18.22 -56.95 -49.61
CA THR A 301 -17.53 -56.64 -50.91
C THR A 301 -18.16 -55.54 -51.77
N ASP A 302 -17.62 -54.31 -51.72
CA ASP A 302 -16.76 -53.77 -52.79
C ASP A 302 -16.27 -52.33 -52.47
N THR A 303 -15.05 -52.01 -52.89
CA THR A 303 -14.47 -50.65 -52.82
C THR A 303 -14.37 -50.09 -54.25
N PRO A 304 -14.95 -48.91 -54.54
CA PRO A 304 -14.08 -47.88 -55.11
C PRO A 304 -14.38 -46.43 -54.67
N THR A 305 -13.27 -45.71 -54.50
CA THR A 305 -13.05 -44.25 -54.48
C THR A 305 -13.97 -43.40 -55.37
N ASN A 306 -14.41 -42.24 -54.86
CA ASN A 306 -14.34 -40.88 -55.49
C ASN A 306 -15.00 -39.85 -54.53
N THR A 307 -14.27 -38.84 -54.03
CA THR A 307 -13.99 -37.51 -54.64
C THR A 307 -15.22 -36.56 -54.56
N PRO A 308 -15.10 -35.34 -53.99
CA PRO A 308 -16.23 -34.64 -53.38
C PRO A 308 -16.99 -33.70 -54.33
N THR A 309 -18.26 -33.45 -54.03
CA THR A 309 -18.99 -32.23 -54.40
C THR A 309 -20.18 -32.07 -53.44
N ASP A 310 -20.26 -30.95 -52.72
CA ASP A 310 -21.50 -30.19 -52.57
C ASP A 310 -21.26 -28.84 -51.90
N THR A 311 -21.90 -27.81 -52.44
CA THR A 311 -21.89 -26.41 -51.97
C THR A 311 -23.01 -25.67 -52.70
N PRO A 312 -23.75 -24.72 -52.08
CA PRO A 312 -24.10 -24.57 -50.67
C PRO A 312 -25.64 -24.63 -50.50
N THR A 313 -26.17 -24.26 -49.33
CA THR A 313 -27.17 -23.16 -49.18
C THR A 313 -27.86 -23.25 -47.82
N ASN A 314 -27.65 -22.25 -46.96
CA ASN A 314 -28.74 -21.46 -46.34
C ASN A 314 -28.14 -20.37 -45.44
N THR A 315 -28.43 -19.11 -45.78
CA THR A 315 -28.11 -17.91 -44.99
C THR A 315 -29.37 -17.55 -44.19
N PRO A 316 -29.27 -17.25 -42.88
CA PRO A 316 -29.30 -15.84 -42.53
C PRO A 316 -28.30 -15.44 -41.43
N THR A 317 -27.51 -14.40 -41.75
CA THR A 317 -27.23 -13.22 -40.92
C THR A 317 -27.28 -13.36 -39.40
N GLN A 318 -26.12 -13.18 -38.75
CA GLN A 318 -25.81 -12.06 -37.83
C GLN A 318 -24.28 -11.98 -37.65
N THR A 319 -23.73 -10.76 -37.63
CA THR A 319 -22.28 -10.50 -37.55
C THR A 319 -21.81 -10.34 -36.10
N PRO A 320 -20.74 -11.04 -35.72
CA PRO A 320 -19.72 -10.44 -34.86
C PRO A 320 -18.31 -10.63 -35.45
N THR A 321 -17.57 -9.51 -35.55
CA THR A 321 -16.17 -9.51 -35.97
C THR A 321 -15.28 -9.95 -34.82
N ALA A 322 -14.52 -11.04 -35.00
CA ALA A 322 -13.38 -11.36 -34.15
C ALA A 322 -12.28 -12.02 -35.00
N THR A 323 -11.09 -11.40 -35.02
CA THR A 323 -9.90 -11.93 -35.69
C THR A 323 -8.94 -12.50 -34.64
N PRO A 324 -8.69 -13.81 -34.64
CA PRO A 324 -7.48 -14.38 -34.03
C PRO A 324 -6.51 -14.83 -35.13
N THR A 325 -5.49 -14.02 -35.38
CA THR A 325 -4.34 -14.43 -36.20
C THR A 325 -3.43 -15.33 -35.38
N GLN A 326 -3.39 -16.62 -35.69
CA GLN A 326 -2.36 -17.54 -35.19
C GLN A 326 -1.64 -18.13 -36.41
N THR A 327 -0.36 -17.78 -36.57
CA THR A 327 0.50 -18.25 -37.66
C THR A 327 1.23 -19.51 -37.23
N PRO A 328 1.02 -20.67 -37.88
CA PRO A 328 1.91 -21.82 -37.73
C PRO A 328 3.14 -21.62 -38.63
N THR A 329 4.34 -21.69 -38.06
CA THR A 329 5.61 -21.67 -38.80
C THR A 329 6.28 -23.03 -38.71
N ASP A 330 6.00 -23.89 -39.69
CA ASP A 330 6.79 -25.10 -39.97
C ASP A 330 7.42 -24.95 -41.35
N THR A 331 8.76 -24.94 -41.42
CA THR A 331 9.51 -24.95 -42.69
C THR A 331 10.54 -26.09 -42.66
N PRO A 332 10.40 -27.14 -43.48
CA PRO A 332 11.42 -28.16 -43.62
C PRO A 332 12.60 -27.63 -44.45
N THR A 333 13.83 -28.01 -44.09
CA THR A 333 15.05 -27.66 -44.84
C THR A 333 15.77 -28.92 -45.28
N ASP A 334 15.75 -29.19 -46.59
CA ASP A 334 16.63 -30.16 -47.24
C ASP A 334 16.84 -29.75 -48.71
N THR A 335 18.08 -29.46 -49.10
CA THR A 335 18.62 -29.63 -50.48
C THR A 335 20.15 -29.39 -50.45
N PRO A 336 20.98 -30.33 -50.94
CA PRO A 336 22.43 -30.20 -50.93
C PRO A 336 22.97 -29.44 -52.16
N THR A 337 24.22 -28.98 -52.08
CA THR A 337 25.01 -28.61 -53.27
C THR A 337 26.45 -29.08 -53.08
N ALA A 338 26.92 -29.90 -54.02
CA ALA A 338 28.30 -30.41 -54.04
C ALA A 338 29.07 -29.80 -55.21
N THR A 339 30.31 -29.38 -54.95
CA THR A 339 31.32 -29.13 -55.99
C THR A 339 32.67 -29.63 -55.46
N SER A 340 33.33 -30.49 -56.25
CA SER A 340 34.64 -31.08 -55.96
C SER A 340 35.77 -30.21 -56.54
N THR A 341 37.01 -30.23 -56.06
CA THR A 341 38.08 -31.25 -56.20
C THR A 341 39.34 -30.75 -55.41
N PRO A 342 40.55 -31.36 -55.41
CA PRO A 342 41.03 -32.14 -54.25
C PRO A 342 42.43 -31.75 -53.70
N SER A 343 42.81 -32.25 -52.51
CA SER A 343 44.16 -32.83 -52.28
C SER A 343 44.30 -33.55 -50.93
N ASP A 344 44.84 -34.77 -50.99
CA ASP A 344 45.66 -35.48 -49.99
C ASP A 344 45.11 -35.97 -48.62
N THR A 345 45.65 -37.15 -48.26
CA THR A 345 45.21 -38.10 -47.22
C THR A 345 46.47 -38.92 -46.81
N PRO A 346 46.62 -39.48 -45.59
CA PRO A 346 46.15 -39.11 -44.24
C PRO A 346 47.33 -39.06 -43.21
N THR A 347 47.00 -39.09 -41.91
CA THR A 347 47.71 -39.80 -40.79
C THR A 347 48.27 -38.92 -39.66
N SER A 348 47.57 -38.89 -38.51
CA SER A 348 48.16 -39.18 -37.18
C SER A 348 47.10 -39.17 -36.05
N THR A 349 47.19 -40.16 -35.17
CA THR A 349 46.61 -40.14 -33.81
C THR A 349 47.37 -39.12 -32.94
N PRO A 350 46.73 -38.52 -31.91
CA PRO A 350 46.90 -39.10 -30.57
C PRO A 350 45.68 -39.02 -29.62
N THR A 351 45.81 -39.85 -28.58
CA THR A 351 45.05 -39.93 -27.32
C THR A 351 45.01 -38.63 -26.52
N ASP A 352 43.88 -38.34 -25.85
CA ASP A 352 43.85 -38.08 -24.39
C ASP A 352 42.41 -38.04 -23.80
N THR A 353 42.23 -38.74 -22.68
CA THR A 353 41.06 -38.79 -21.76
C THR A 353 41.47 -38.03 -20.47
N PRO A 354 40.63 -37.79 -19.42
CA PRO A 354 39.18 -38.01 -19.22
C PRO A 354 38.48 -36.69 -18.71
N THR A 355 37.26 -36.60 -18.13
CA THR A 355 36.19 -37.54 -17.71
C THR A 355 34.87 -36.75 -17.64
N PHE A 356 33.69 -37.39 -17.77
CA PHE A 356 32.53 -37.16 -16.87
C PHE A 356 31.59 -38.38 -16.92
N THR A 357 31.12 -38.83 -15.76
CA THR A 357 30.36 -40.07 -15.59
C THR A 357 28.95 -39.78 -15.07
N PRO A 358 27.91 -40.34 -15.71
CA PRO A 358 26.72 -40.77 -14.99
C PRO A 358 26.44 -42.27 -15.23
N THR A 359 26.33 -43.05 -14.17
CA THR A 359 25.91 -44.46 -14.22
C THR A 359 24.44 -44.58 -13.81
N PRO A 360 23.55 -45.18 -14.63
CA PRO A 360 22.18 -45.51 -14.23
C PRO A 360 22.04 -46.96 -13.73
N VAL A 361 21.09 -47.20 -12.82
CA VAL A 361 20.53 -48.54 -12.52
C VAL A 361 19.04 -48.41 -12.19
N PRO A 362 18.13 -49.11 -12.91
CA PRO A 362 16.69 -49.21 -12.58
C PRO A 362 16.32 -50.56 -11.94
N THR A 363 15.15 -50.68 -11.29
CA THR A 363 14.33 -51.92 -11.15
C THR A 363 12.93 -51.59 -10.58
N ASP A 364 11.86 -52.10 -11.21
CA ASP A 364 10.43 -52.02 -10.79
C ASP A 364 10.13 -52.89 -9.53
N THR A 365 9.01 -52.84 -8.81
CA THR A 365 7.59 -53.12 -9.20
C THR A 365 6.68 -52.85 -7.94
N PRO A 366 5.33 -52.73 -8.03
CA PRO A 366 4.49 -52.04 -7.04
C PRO A 366 3.64 -52.96 -6.11
N THR A 367 2.91 -52.35 -5.16
CA THR A 367 1.78 -52.97 -4.43
C THR A 367 0.68 -51.97 -4.07
N ASP A 368 -0.53 -52.24 -4.55
CA ASP A 368 -1.83 -51.72 -4.10
C ASP A 368 -2.61 -52.88 -3.41
N THR A 369 -3.78 -52.78 -2.77
CA THR A 369 -4.84 -51.77 -2.49
C THR A 369 -5.55 -52.28 -1.18
N PRO A 370 -6.78 -51.92 -0.73
CA PRO A 370 -7.63 -50.72 -0.91
C PRO A 370 -8.21 -50.16 0.43
N THR A 371 -9.05 -49.13 0.32
CA THR A 371 -9.91 -48.56 1.37
C THR A 371 -11.30 -49.21 1.40
N GLU A 372 -11.88 -49.44 2.59
CA GLU A 372 -13.34 -49.59 2.78
C GLU A 372 -13.84 -48.88 4.06
N ALA A 373 -15.10 -48.48 4.03
CA ALA A 373 -15.96 -48.00 5.13
C ALA A 373 -17.34 -48.71 4.94
N PRO A 374 -18.34 -48.74 5.88
CA PRO A 374 -18.63 -47.69 6.88
C PRO A 374 -19.29 -48.12 8.23
N THR A 375 -19.71 -47.11 9.01
CA THR A 375 -20.83 -47.10 10.01
C THR A 375 -20.63 -47.73 11.39
N GLN A 376 -20.92 -46.96 12.46
CA GLN A 376 -21.97 -47.19 13.48
C GLN A 376 -21.90 -46.13 14.61
N THR A 377 -23.05 -45.61 15.03
CA THR A 377 -23.24 -44.69 16.18
C THR A 377 -24.52 -45.14 16.90
N PRO A 378 -24.53 -45.38 18.23
CA PRO A 378 -25.05 -44.33 19.12
C PRO A 378 -24.48 -44.27 20.56
N THR A 379 -24.44 -43.02 21.08
CA THR A 379 -24.89 -42.58 22.43
C THR A 379 -24.46 -43.33 23.70
N ALA A 380 -23.71 -42.64 24.58
CA ALA A 380 -24.16 -42.28 25.95
C ALA A 380 -23.09 -41.52 26.77
N THR A 381 -23.36 -40.26 27.14
CA THR A 381 -22.78 -39.61 28.34
C THR A 381 -23.75 -38.58 28.92
N PRO A 382 -24.37 -38.84 30.09
CA PRO A 382 -25.04 -37.80 30.86
C PRO A 382 -24.06 -37.07 31.80
N THR A 383 -24.00 -35.76 31.64
CA THR A 383 -24.36 -34.75 32.66
C THR A 383 -23.86 -34.93 34.10
N ALA A 384 -23.02 -33.99 34.53
CA ALA A 384 -23.01 -33.46 35.89
C ALA A 384 -23.13 -31.93 35.83
N THR A 385 -24.11 -31.35 36.52
CA THR A 385 -24.43 -29.91 36.54
C THR A 385 -24.54 -29.42 37.97
N ALA A 386 -23.88 -28.28 38.26
CA ALA A 386 -24.00 -27.33 39.39
C ALA A 386 -22.60 -26.73 39.58
N THR A 387 -22.28 -25.46 39.34
CA THR A 387 -23.03 -24.20 39.50
C THR A 387 -23.57 -24.03 40.90
N GLU A 388 -22.91 -23.20 41.72
CA GLU A 388 -23.48 -21.96 42.29
C GLU A 388 -22.37 -21.09 42.92
N THR A 389 -22.47 -19.78 42.70
CA THR A 389 -21.89 -18.66 43.46
C THR A 389 -23.01 -17.61 43.52
N PRO A 390 -23.20 -16.86 44.63
CA PRO A 390 -22.26 -15.81 45.04
C PRO A 390 -22.10 -15.66 46.57
N GLY A 391 -21.31 -14.68 47.01
CA GLY A 391 -21.02 -14.42 48.43
C GLY A 391 -21.79 -13.24 49.03
N GLU A 392 -21.53 -12.97 50.31
CA GLU A 392 -22.03 -11.80 51.04
C GLU A 392 -20.93 -11.10 51.86
N SER A 393 -21.05 -9.78 51.98
CA SER A 393 -20.43 -8.94 53.01
C SER A 393 -21.53 -8.53 54.00
N PRO A 394 -21.21 -8.25 55.27
CA PRO A 394 -21.37 -6.84 55.65
C PRO A 394 -20.35 -6.31 56.68
N THR A 395 -20.08 -5.01 56.57
CA THR A 395 -19.52 -4.16 57.64
C THR A 395 -20.66 -3.40 58.33
N PRO A 396 -20.54 -3.12 59.64
CA PRO A 396 -21.11 -1.87 60.16
C PRO A 396 -20.14 -1.08 61.06
N THR A 397 -20.14 0.25 60.89
CA THR A 397 -19.52 1.23 61.79
C THR A 397 -20.58 2.25 62.23
N PRO A 398 -20.63 2.60 63.53
CA PRO A 398 -20.93 3.98 63.95
C PRO A 398 -20.02 4.42 65.15
N THR A 399 -19.85 5.69 65.55
CA THR A 399 -20.12 7.03 64.97
C THR A 399 -19.42 8.10 65.84
N GLU A 400 -18.91 9.17 65.23
CA GLU A 400 -18.58 10.54 65.73
C GLU A 400 -18.23 10.87 67.21
N SER A 401 -17.18 11.70 67.41
CA SER A 401 -17.38 13.13 67.76
C SER A 401 -16.09 14.00 67.78
N PRO A 402 -16.15 15.32 67.49
CA PRO A 402 -14.96 16.17 67.28
C PRO A 402 -14.63 17.16 68.42
N LEU A 403 -13.38 17.63 68.51
CA LEU A 403 -12.98 18.69 69.45
C LEU A 403 -12.46 19.99 68.76
N LYS A 404 -13.37 20.97 68.74
CA LYS A 404 -13.23 22.44 68.75
C LYS A 404 -12.02 23.16 68.09
N LYS A 405 -12.41 24.09 67.19
CA LYS A 405 -11.71 25.31 66.73
C LYS A 405 -11.02 26.11 67.85
N HIS A 406 -9.89 26.73 67.52
CA HIS A 406 -9.48 28.05 68.04
C HIS A 406 -8.93 28.96 66.92
N THR A 407 -9.45 30.19 66.91
CA THR A 407 -9.02 31.42 66.19
C THR A 407 -9.40 32.59 67.14
N PRO A 408 -8.79 33.81 67.11
CA PRO A 408 -8.36 34.51 65.88
C PRO A 408 -7.12 35.45 65.94
N LYS A 409 -6.61 35.79 64.73
CA LYS A 409 -6.22 37.12 64.20
C LYS A 409 -5.54 38.21 65.09
N PRO A 410 -4.44 38.80 64.58
CA PRO A 410 -4.38 40.26 64.34
C PRO A 410 -3.94 40.57 62.89
N THR A 411 -4.76 41.15 62.00
CA THR A 411 -5.06 42.58 61.83
C THR A 411 -3.83 43.50 61.76
N HIS A 412 -3.29 43.76 60.56
CA HIS A 412 -2.70 45.05 60.20
C HIS A 412 -2.86 45.33 58.70
N THR A 413 -3.20 46.58 58.35
CA THR A 413 -3.35 47.07 56.98
C THR A 413 -2.74 48.47 56.89
N PRO A 414 -1.74 48.71 56.01
CA PRO A 414 -1.28 50.06 55.71
C PRO A 414 -2.16 50.78 54.69
N LYS A 415 -2.13 52.11 54.76
CA LYS A 415 -3.01 53.08 54.10
C LYS A 415 -2.49 53.48 52.70
N PRO A 416 -3.34 53.84 51.72
CA PRO A 416 -2.88 54.26 50.39
C PRO A 416 -2.12 55.59 50.42
N GLN A 417 -1.06 55.70 49.62
CA GLN A 417 -0.26 56.91 49.46
C GLN A 417 -0.83 57.82 48.37
N LYS A 418 -0.81 59.13 48.60
CA LYS A 418 -1.50 60.16 47.82
C LYS A 418 -0.56 60.78 46.78
N ALA A 419 -1.11 61.19 45.64
CA ALA A 419 -0.37 61.83 44.55
C ALA A 419 0.30 63.16 44.93
N ALA A 420 1.37 63.50 44.21
CA ALA A 420 2.02 64.81 44.19
C ALA A 420 1.68 65.58 42.88
N PRO A 421 1.68 66.92 42.88
CA PRO A 421 1.11 67.72 41.78
C PRO A 421 2.10 68.04 40.65
N ARG A 422 1.54 68.51 39.53
CA ARG A 422 2.26 69.14 38.41
C ARG A 422 2.79 70.53 38.80
N PHE A 423 3.88 70.92 38.14
CA PHE A 423 4.06 72.27 37.61
C PHE A 423 4.05 72.17 36.07
#